data_AF-A0A3D0P1Z0-F1
#
_entry.id   AF-A0A3D0P1Z0-F1
#
_cell.length_a   1.000
_cell.length_b   1.000
_cell.length_c   1.000
_cell.angle_alpha   90.00
_cell.angle_beta   90.00
_cell.angle_gamma   90.00
#
_symmetry.space_group_name_H-M   'P 1'
#
loop_
_entity.id
_entity.type
_entity.pdbx_description
1 polymer ?
#
loop_
_entity_poly.entity_id
_entity_poly.type
_entity_poly.pdbx_seq_one_letter_code
_entity_poly.pdbx_strand_id
1 'polypeptide(L)'
;MEKVVEPKKSYRHIIYAVISLACPFIAFGLVSLYQKYAYAWFWELTSSAKHLDDADINAGAMMGVVIVIQLIFAVGVGSLIGLAFAGMSLKRKPRFLSIGTTALVFNLFPFFGVLWVILRGMNSGW
;
A
#
# COMPACT_ATOMS: atom_id res chain seq x y z
N MET A 1 7.34 -47.70 -23.04
CA MET A 1 6.87 -46.30 -23.18
C MET A 1 6.74 -45.71 -21.79
N GLU A 2 7.77 -44.99 -21.36
CA GLU A 2 7.77 -44.30 -20.08
C GLU A 2 6.81 -43.11 -20.17
N LYS A 3 5.72 -43.14 -19.39
CA LYS A 3 4.77 -42.03 -19.32
C LYS A 3 5.49 -40.85 -18.67
N VAL A 4 5.90 -39.87 -19.46
CA VAL A 4 6.35 -38.56 -18.98
C VAL A 4 5.16 -37.91 -18.29
N VAL A 5 5.10 -38.04 -16.97
CA VAL A 5 4.11 -37.34 -16.14
C VAL A 5 4.52 -35.87 -16.13
N GLU A 6 3.89 -35.07 -17.00
CA GLU A 6 4.06 -33.63 -16.95
C GLU A 6 3.72 -33.12 -15.54
N PRO A 7 4.59 -32.32 -14.91
CA PRO A 7 4.30 -31.81 -13.58
C PRO A 7 3.12 -30.85 -13.70
N LYS A 8 1.97 -31.22 -13.09
CA LYS A 8 0.84 -30.30 -12.85
C LYS A 8 1.39 -29.00 -12.23
N LYS A 9 1.58 -27.96 -13.06
CA LYS A 9 2.02 -26.64 -12.61
C LYS A 9 0.95 -26.11 -11.67
N SER A 10 1.25 -26.10 -10.37
CA SER A 10 0.35 -25.53 -9.37
C SER A 10 0.34 -24.01 -9.51
N TYR A 11 -0.62 -23.48 -10.28
CA TYR A 11 -0.82 -22.04 -10.51
C TYR A 11 -1.22 -21.24 -9.25
N ARG A 12 -1.59 -21.92 -8.16
CA ARG A 12 -2.00 -21.29 -6.90
C ARG A 12 -0.98 -20.29 -6.34
N HIS A 13 0.31 -20.52 -6.55
CA HIS A 13 1.37 -19.62 -6.06
C HIS A 13 1.46 -18.29 -6.81
N ILE A 14 1.19 -18.31 -8.12
CA ILE A 14 1.13 -17.09 -8.94
C ILE A 14 -0.06 -16.25 -8.49
N ILE A 15 -1.20 -16.89 -8.20
CA ILE A 15 -2.39 -16.23 -7.67
C ILE A 15 -2.07 -15.55 -6.32
N TYR A 16 -1.38 -16.23 -5.39
CA TYR A 16 -0.98 -15.60 -4.12
C TYR A 16 0.00 -14.43 -4.30
N ALA A 17 0.94 -14.51 -5.24
CA ALA A 17 1.86 -13.42 -5.53
C ALA A 17 1.15 -12.21 -6.16
N VAL A 18 0.20 -12.44 -7.06
CA VAL A 18 -0.62 -11.38 -7.67
C VAL A 18 -1.53 -10.73 -6.62
N ILE A 19 -2.18 -11.52 -5.77
CA ILE A 19 -3.02 -11.00 -4.66
C ILE A 19 -2.16 -10.17 -3.68
N SER A 20 -0.94 -10.65 -3.38
CA SER A 20 0.02 -9.94 -2.53
C SER A 20 0.41 -8.57 -3.11
N LEU A 21 0.63 -8.48 -4.42
CA LEU A 21 0.92 -7.23 -5.10
C LEU A 21 -0.30 -6.29 -5.18
N ALA A 22 -1.50 -6.85 -5.37
CA ALA A 22 -2.73 -6.07 -5.47
C ALA A 22 -3.22 -5.51 -4.13
N CYS A 23 -2.88 -6.17 -3.01
CA CYS A 23 -3.36 -5.81 -1.68
C CYS A 23 -3.13 -4.33 -1.27
N PRO A 24 -1.94 -3.74 -1.41
CA PRO A 24 -1.73 -2.33 -1.11
C PRO A 24 -2.57 -1.40 -2.00
N PHE A 25 -2.79 -1.74 -3.28
CA PHE A 25 -3.62 -0.94 -4.17
C PHE A 25 -5.11 -1.03 -3.83
N ILE A 26 -5.59 -2.21 -3.44
CA ILE A 26 -6.98 -2.39 -3.00
C ILE A 26 -7.22 -1.59 -1.71
N ALA A 27 -6.30 -1.67 -0.75
CA ALA A 27 -6.41 -0.89 0.49
C ALA A 27 -6.39 0.62 0.22
N PHE A 28 -5.48 1.09 -0.64
CA PHE A 28 -5.42 2.48 -1.08
C PHE A 28 -6.72 2.92 -1.75
N GLY A 29 -7.25 2.12 -2.68
CA GLY A 29 -8.48 2.42 -3.41
C GLY A 29 -9.71 2.48 -2.50
N LEU A 30 -9.82 1.56 -1.54
CA LEU A 30 -10.91 1.54 -0.56
C LEU A 30 -10.87 2.77 0.36
N VAL A 31 -9.69 3.14 0.85
CA VAL A 31 -9.54 4.33 1.69
C VAL A 31 -9.75 5.61 0.88
N SER A 32 -9.29 5.67 -0.38
CA SER A 32 -9.55 6.81 -1.27
C SER A 32 -11.06 6.97 -1.54
N LEU A 33 -11.78 5.87 -1.76
CA LEU A 33 -13.24 5.89 -1.90
C LEU A 33 -13.91 6.37 -0.61
N TYR A 34 -13.51 5.82 0.54
CA TYR A 34 -14.02 6.27 1.83
C TYR A 34 -13.81 7.77 2.05
N GLN A 35 -12.60 8.27 1.79
CA GLN A 35 -12.25 9.69 1.92
C GLN A 35 -13.06 10.58 0.97
N LYS A 36 -13.35 10.12 -0.26
CA LYS A 36 -14.20 10.86 -1.19
C LYS A 36 -15.59 11.12 -0.61
N TYR A 37 -16.18 10.13 0.07
CA TYR A 37 -17.51 10.26 0.68
C TYR A 37 -17.47 10.96 2.04
N ALA A 38 -16.54 10.57 2.91
CA ALA A 38 -16.41 11.12 4.27
C ALA A 38 -15.99 12.59 4.28
N TYR A 39 -15.24 13.03 3.26
CA TYR A 39 -14.70 14.39 3.16
C TYR A 39 -15.28 15.15 1.97
N ALA A 40 -16.48 14.79 1.50
CA ALA A 40 -17.14 15.45 0.36
C ALA A 40 -17.20 16.98 0.51
N TRP A 41 -17.54 17.47 1.70
CA TRP A 41 -17.58 18.90 2.04
C TRP A 41 -16.22 19.60 1.85
N PHE A 42 -15.13 18.94 2.24
CA PHE A 42 -13.78 19.47 2.04
C PHE A 42 -13.43 19.58 0.55
N TRP A 43 -13.77 18.57 -0.25
CA TRP A 43 -13.54 18.59 -1.71
C TRP A 43 -14.39 19.66 -2.43
N GLU A 44 -15.58 19.95 -1.91
CA GLU A 44 -16.47 21.00 -2.41
C GLU A 44 -15.94 22.41 -2.08
N LEU A 45 -15.43 22.64 -0.86
CA LEU A 45 -14.75 23.90 -0.52
C LEU A 45 -13.51 24.14 -1.38
N THR A 46 -12.70 23.10 -1.59
CA THR A 46 -11.45 23.21 -2.37
C THR A 46 -11.71 23.57 -3.83
N SER A 47 -12.84 23.11 -4.40
CA SER A 47 -13.21 23.35 -5.80
C SER A 47 -13.93 24.68 -6.04
N SER A 48 -14.51 25.28 -5.00
CA SER A 48 -15.31 26.51 -5.09
C SER A 48 -14.58 27.77 -4.57
N ALA A 49 -13.30 27.65 -4.23
CA ALA A 49 -12.51 28.64 -3.51
C ALA A 49 -12.37 29.99 -4.26
N LYS A 50 -13.30 30.92 -4.01
CA LYS A 50 -13.14 32.33 -4.39
C LYS A 50 -12.76 33.24 -3.22
N HIS A 51 -13.14 32.91 -1.98
CA HIS A 51 -12.65 33.60 -0.76
C HIS A 51 -12.67 32.60 0.42
N LEU A 52 -11.51 32.03 0.76
CA LEU A 52 -11.32 31.23 1.97
C LEU A 52 -10.78 32.14 3.08
N ASP A 53 -11.28 32.01 4.31
CA ASP A 53 -10.69 32.68 5.46
C ASP A 53 -9.49 31.88 6.02
N ASP A 54 -8.74 32.47 6.96
CA ASP A 54 -7.57 31.81 7.55
C ASP A 54 -7.94 30.54 8.35
N ALA A 55 -9.17 30.44 8.86
CA ALA A 55 -9.65 29.26 9.57
C ALA A 55 -9.93 28.10 8.61
N ASP A 56 -10.52 28.37 7.45
CA ASP A 56 -10.76 27.41 6.37
C ASP A 56 -9.44 26.88 5.79
N ILE A 57 -8.45 27.76 5.61
CA ILE A 57 -7.11 27.37 5.14
C ILE A 57 -6.44 26.42 6.15
N ASN A 58 -6.49 26.75 7.45
CA ASN A 58 -5.86 25.93 8.47
C ASN A 58 -6.60 24.59 8.67
N ALA A 59 -7.94 24.62 8.65
CA ALA A 59 -8.76 23.40 8.68
C ALA A 59 -8.47 22.50 7.47
N GLY A 60 -8.33 23.09 6.28
CA GLY A 60 -7.99 22.36 5.07
C GLY A 60 -6.58 21.76 5.10
N ALA A 61 -5.61 22.47 5.67
CA ALA A 61 -4.26 21.93 5.88
C ALA A 61 -4.26 20.74 6.85
N MET A 62 -4.96 20.84 7.98
CA MET A 62 -5.11 19.72 8.94
C MET A 62 -5.80 18.52 8.29
N MET A 63 -6.86 18.75 7.52
CA MET A 63 -7.61 17.70 6.85
C MET A 63 -6.77 17.02 5.75
N GLY A 64 -5.98 17.79 5.00
CA GLY A 64 -5.01 17.27 4.04
C GLY A 64 -3.95 16.37 4.68
N VAL A 65 -3.42 16.77 5.84
CA VAL A 65 -2.48 15.94 6.62
C VAL A 65 -3.13 14.63 7.05
N VAL A 66 -4.37 14.68 7.56
CA VAL A 66 -5.11 13.47 7.96
C VAL A 66 -5.35 12.53 6.78
N ILE A 67 -5.72 13.07 5.60
CA ILE A 67 -5.90 12.30 4.36
C ILE A 67 -4.61 11.55 4.00
N VAL A 68 -3.48 12.26 4.00
CA VAL A 68 -2.16 11.67 3.68
C VAL A 68 -1.77 10.59 4.69
N ILE A 69 -1.94 10.85 5.99
CA ILE A 69 -1.64 9.88 7.05
C ILE A 69 -2.48 8.61 6.86
N GLN A 70 -3.79 8.74 6.63
CA GLN A 70 -4.68 7.60 6.40
C GLN A 70 -4.28 6.78 5.17
N LEU A 71 -3.86 7.44 4.08
CA LEU A 71 -3.39 6.74 2.88
C LEU A 71 -2.07 6.00 3.14
N ILE A 72 -1.14 6.59 3.91
CA ILE A 72 0.10 5.91 4.33
C ILE A 72 -0.24 4.68 5.17
N PHE A 73 -1.15 4.79 6.13
CA PHE A 73 -1.59 3.63 6.92
C PHE A 73 -2.28 2.57 6.06
N ALA A 74 -3.13 2.97 5.11
CA ALA A 74 -3.80 2.04 4.20
C ALA A 74 -2.80 1.23 3.37
N VAL A 75 -1.82 1.91 2.78
CA VAL A 75 -0.74 1.28 2.01
C VAL A 75 0.11 0.39 2.93
N GLY A 76 0.42 0.85 4.13
CA GLY A 76 1.18 0.08 5.13
C GLY A 76 0.47 -1.22 5.51
N VAL A 77 -0.81 -1.16 5.88
CA VAL A 77 -1.63 -2.33 6.24
C VAL A 77 -1.78 -3.27 5.06
N GLY A 78 -2.10 -2.75 3.87
CA GLY A 78 -2.19 -3.57 2.66
C GLY A 78 -0.86 -4.26 2.31
N SER A 79 0.25 -3.58 2.55
CA SER A 79 1.59 -4.13 2.34
C SER A 79 1.99 -5.19 3.37
N LEU A 80 1.59 -5.03 4.64
CA LEU A 80 1.78 -6.08 5.67
C LEU A 80 1.03 -7.37 5.32
N ILE A 81 -0.22 -7.23 4.84
CA ILE A 81 -1.02 -8.36 4.39
C ILE A 81 -0.35 -9.00 3.15
N GLY A 82 0.10 -8.17 2.20
CA GLY A 82 0.87 -8.62 1.04
C GLY A 82 2.14 -9.39 1.42
N LEU A 83 2.90 -8.91 2.40
CA LEU A 83 4.08 -9.56 2.97
C LEU A 83 3.76 -10.94 3.55
N ALA A 84 2.67 -11.06 4.31
CA ALA A 84 2.23 -12.34 4.86
C ALA A 84 1.95 -13.37 3.76
N PHE A 85 1.26 -12.97 2.69
CA PHE A 85 1.01 -13.83 1.53
C PHE A 85 2.29 -14.20 0.76
N ALA A 86 3.20 -13.24 0.56
CA ALA A 86 4.49 -13.47 -0.09
C ALA A 86 5.36 -14.47 0.72
N GLY A 87 5.43 -14.30 2.04
CA GLY A 87 6.15 -15.21 2.94
C GLY A 87 5.58 -16.63 2.94
N MET A 88 4.25 -16.77 2.97
CA MET A 88 3.59 -18.08 2.84
C MET A 88 3.87 -18.75 1.47
N SER A 89 3.98 -17.97 0.39
CA SER A 89 4.28 -18.49 -0.94
C SER A 89 5.72 -19.03 -1.04
N LEU A 90 6.70 -18.30 -0.49
CA LEU A 90 8.11 -18.71 -0.45
C LEU A 90 8.37 -19.97 0.38
N LYS A 91 7.73 -20.09 1.55
CA LYS A 91 7.92 -21.24 2.45
C LYS A 91 7.49 -22.57 1.82
N ARG A 92 6.62 -22.55 0.80
CA ARG A 92 6.06 -23.76 0.19
C ARG A 92 6.79 -24.26 -1.06
N LYS A 93 7.51 -23.42 -1.84
CA LYS A 93 8.27 -23.87 -3.02
C LYS A 93 9.51 -22.98 -3.31
N PRO A 94 10.74 -23.43 -2.99
CA PRO A 94 11.97 -22.65 -3.23
C PRO A 94 12.30 -22.44 -4.71
N ARG A 95 11.70 -23.22 -5.63
CA ARG A 95 11.98 -23.18 -7.07
C ARG A 95 11.51 -21.88 -7.79
N PHE A 96 10.68 -21.06 -7.13
CA PHE A 96 10.18 -19.78 -7.64
C PHE A 96 10.52 -18.61 -6.71
N LEU A 97 11.70 -18.68 -6.06
CA LEU A 97 12.28 -17.63 -5.22
C LEU A 97 12.15 -16.24 -5.85
N SER A 98 12.40 -16.11 -7.15
CA SER A 98 12.28 -14.85 -7.91
C SER A 98 10.97 -14.09 -7.65
N ILE A 99 9.81 -14.72 -7.87
CA ILE A 99 8.50 -14.02 -7.86
C ILE A 99 8.09 -13.67 -6.43
N GLY A 100 8.35 -14.59 -5.48
CA GLY A 100 8.10 -14.33 -4.06
C GLY A 100 8.98 -13.21 -3.50
N THR A 101 10.26 -13.17 -3.89
CA THR A 101 11.18 -12.11 -3.49
C THR A 101 10.80 -10.76 -4.10
N THR A 102 10.37 -10.71 -5.37
CA THR A 102 9.86 -9.46 -5.97
C THR A 102 8.63 -8.94 -5.24
N ALA A 103 7.68 -9.81 -4.88
CA ALA A 103 6.51 -9.43 -4.11
C ALA A 103 6.86 -8.95 -2.69
N LEU A 104 7.88 -9.56 -2.05
CA LEU A 104 8.43 -9.09 -0.78
C LEU A 104 9.02 -7.69 -0.89
N VAL A 105 9.92 -7.46 -1.85
CA VAL A 105 10.59 -6.16 -2.05
C VAL A 105 9.55 -5.08 -2.35
N PHE A 106 8.55 -5.39 -3.19
CA PHE A 106 7.47 -4.47 -3.51
C PHE A 106 6.67 -4.06 -2.27
N ASN A 107 6.27 -5.03 -1.44
CA ASN A 107 5.54 -4.72 -0.21
C ASN A 107 6.43 -4.13 0.91
N LEU A 108 7.75 -4.28 0.85
CA LEU A 108 8.69 -3.60 1.74
C LEU A 108 8.96 -2.14 1.32
N PHE A 109 8.75 -1.80 0.05
CA PHE A 109 9.00 -0.46 -0.49
C PHE A 109 8.37 0.69 0.31
N PRO A 110 7.10 0.62 0.74
CA PRO A 110 6.47 1.69 1.52
C PRO A 110 7.15 1.90 2.88
N PHE A 111 7.73 0.85 3.46
CA PHE A 111 8.44 0.92 4.74
C PHE A 111 9.81 1.59 4.61
N PHE A 112 10.49 1.46 3.47
CA PHE A 112 11.74 2.19 3.21
C PHE A 112 11.52 3.70 3.17
N GLY A 113 10.39 4.15 2.63
CA GLY A 113 10.02 5.57 2.67
C GLY A 113 9.83 6.09 4.09
N VAL A 114 9.11 5.35 4.93
CA VAL A 114 8.92 5.68 6.35
C VAL A 114 10.27 5.66 7.10
N LEU A 115 11.09 4.63 6.89
CA LEU A 115 12.41 4.51 7.50
C LEU A 115 13.32 5.69 7.11
N TRP A 116 13.32 6.10 5.85
CA TRP A 116 14.08 7.26 5.38
C TRP A 116 13.63 8.56 6.06
N VAL A 117 12.32 8.77 6.20
CA VAL A 117 11.77 9.94 6.91
C VAL A 117 12.19 9.94 8.37
N ILE A 118 12.13 8.79 9.05
CA ILE A 118 12.59 8.65 10.44
C ILE A 118 14.08 8.94 10.56
N LEU A 119 14.92 8.33 9.71
CA LEU A 119 16.38 8.52 9.73
C LEU A 119 16.76 9.97 9.44
N ARG A 120 16.07 10.62 8.48
CA ARG A 120 16.26 12.04 8.20
C ARG A 120 15.84 12.90 9.39
N GLY A 121 14.68 12.61 9.99
CA GLY A 121 14.16 13.28 11.19
C GLY A 121 15.14 13.21 12.36
N MET A 122 15.70 12.02 12.62
CA MET A 122 16.72 11.79 13.65
C MET A 122 18.02 12.56 13.36
N ASN A 123 18.44 12.65 12.10
CA ASN A 123 19.64 13.42 11.72
C ASN A 123 19.40 14.94 11.68
N SER A 124 18.15 15.39 11.56
CA SER A 124 17.80 16.82 11.53
C SER A 124 17.57 17.45 12.90
N GLY A 125 17.72 16.69 14.01
CA GLY A 125 17.80 17.25 15.35
C GLY A 125 16.60 18.12 15.77
N TRP A 126 15.38 17.61 15.57
CA TRP A 126 14.20 18.12 16.27
C TRP A 126 14.10 17.48 17.66
#